data_AF-A0A833W509-F1
#
_entry.id   AF-A0A833W509-F1
#
_cell.length_a   1.000
_cell.length_b   1.000
_cell.length_c   1.000
_cell.angle_alpha   90.00
_cell.angle_beta   90.00
_cell.angle_gamma   90.00
#
_symmetry.space_group_name_H-M   'P 1'
#
loop_
_entity.id
_entity.type
_entity.pdbx_description
1 polymer ?
#
loop_
_entity_poly.entity_id
_entity_poly.type
_entity_poly.pdbx_seq_one_letter_code
_entity_poly.pdbx_strand_id
1 'polypeptide(L)'
;MVLNPTGIAFYHDLIDDMAKNNLKPILTIYHWDLPSALQTELSPAGWLSSDIIGHYVDFATLVFHEFGQKLDYWTTFNEPYSFVTQGYGTGVHAPGFTGSDTNTYVVTHNLLRAHALAVQKFREFS
;
A
#
# COMPACT_ATOMS: atom_id res chain seq x y z
N MET A 1 9.75 -7.86 -9.44
CA MET A 1 10.00 -6.48 -8.93
C MET A 1 11.49 -6.19 -9.08
N VAL A 2 11.87 -5.03 -9.61
CA VAL A 2 13.26 -4.55 -9.59
C VAL A 2 13.34 -3.46 -8.53
N LEU A 3 14.30 -3.58 -7.61
CA LEU A 3 14.44 -2.63 -6.50
C LEU A 3 15.01 -1.30 -6.98
N ASN A 4 14.62 -0.21 -6.33
CA ASN A 4 15.29 1.09 -6.43
C ASN A 4 16.20 1.26 -5.20
N PRO A 5 17.52 0.99 -5.31
CA PRO A 5 18.42 1.03 -4.15
C PRO A 5 18.48 2.41 -3.49
N THR A 6 18.40 3.48 -4.28
CA THR A 6 18.42 4.85 -3.75
C THR A 6 17.16 5.16 -2.95
N GLY A 7 15.99 4.64 -3.37
CA GLY A 7 14.75 4.79 -2.61
C GLY A 7 14.78 4.04 -1.28
N ILE A 8 15.31 2.82 -1.26
CA ILE A 8 15.46 2.03 -0.03
C ILE A 8 16.44 2.72 0.93
N ALA A 9 17.59 3.18 0.42
CA ALA A 9 18.58 3.90 1.21
C ALA A 9 18.00 5.16 1.87
N PHE A 10 17.21 5.95 1.13
CA PHE A 10 16.55 7.13 1.66
C PHE A 10 15.67 6.82 2.89
N TYR A 11 14.86 5.76 2.84
CA TYR A 11 14.00 5.39 3.98
C TYR A 11 14.80 4.82 5.15
N HIS A 12 15.90 4.09 4.90
CA HIS A 12 16.81 3.71 5.98
C HIS A 12 17.41 4.90 6.69
N ASP A 13 17.94 5.88 5.95
CA ASP A 13 18.54 7.09 6.51
C ASP A 13 17.52 7.87 7.32
N LEU A 14 16.29 8.03 6.81
CA LEU A 14 15.20 8.70 7.50
C LEU A 14 14.82 8.01 8.82
N ILE A 15 14.67 6.69 8.81
CA ILE A 15 14.32 5.90 10.01
C ILE A 15 15.45 5.98 11.04
N ASP A 16 16.70 5.85 10.59
CA ASP A 16 17.87 5.92 11.48
C ASP A 16 18.01 7.31 12.11
N ASP A 17 17.74 8.39 11.35
CA ASP A 17 17.76 9.75 11.86
C ASP A 17 16.62 10.03 12.84
N MET A 18 15.42 9.48 12.62
CA MET A 18 14.34 9.54 13.61
C MET A 18 14.74 8.83 14.91
N ALA A 19 15.34 7.64 14.82
CA ALA A 19 15.78 6.87 15.98
C ALA A 19 16.88 7.60 16.77
N LYS A 20 17.87 8.21 16.10
CA LYS A 20 18.91 9.06 16.73
C LYS A 20 18.31 10.22 17.54
N ASN A 21 17.14 10.70 17.14
CA ASN A 21 16.40 11.78 17.81
C ASN A 21 15.34 11.28 18.80
N ASN A 22 15.35 9.99 19.16
CA ASN A 22 14.38 9.36 20.06
C ASN A 22 12.92 9.46 19.58
N LEU A 23 12.70 9.53 18.25
CA LEU A 23 11.38 9.50 17.64
C LEU A 23 11.01 8.07 17.24
N LYS A 24 9.76 7.68 17.51
CA LYS A 24 9.20 6.39 17.08
C LYS A 24 8.30 6.58 15.86
N PRO A 25 8.76 6.26 14.64
CA PRO A 25 7.93 6.31 13.44
C PRO A 25 6.81 5.25 13.45
N ILE A 26 5.71 5.58 12.78
CA ILE A 26 4.65 4.66 12.38
C ILE A 26 4.67 4.62 10.85
N LEU A 27 5.01 3.47 10.27
CA LEU A 27 5.12 3.35 8.81
C LEU A 27 3.76 2.99 8.20
N THR A 28 3.32 3.79 7.23
CA THR A 28 2.16 3.48 6.37
C THR A 28 2.65 2.94 5.03
N ILE A 29 2.25 1.72 4.67
CA ILE A 29 2.75 1.06 3.44
C ILE A 29 2.14 1.67 2.18
N TYR A 30 0.84 1.97 2.21
CA TYR A 30 0.12 2.54 1.06
C TYR A 30 -0.66 3.79 1.45
N HIS A 31 -0.37 4.90 0.74
CA HIS A 31 -0.99 6.19 0.97
C HIS A 31 -1.49 6.79 -0.36
N TRP A 32 -2.33 6.00 -1.05
CA TRP A 32 -3.09 6.41 -2.24
C TRP A 32 -2.24 6.63 -3.50
N ASP A 33 -0.99 6.17 -3.46
CA ASP A 33 0.07 6.40 -4.42
C ASP A 33 0.36 5.15 -5.26
N LEU A 34 -0.70 4.52 -5.79
CA LEU A 34 -0.58 3.35 -6.65
C LEU A 34 0.36 3.64 -7.85
N PRO A 35 1.39 2.80 -8.09
CA PRO A 35 2.23 2.93 -9.27
C PRO A 35 1.39 2.94 -10.55
N SER A 36 1.61 3.95 -11.41
CA SER A 36 0.85 4.15 -12.66
C SER A 36 0.91 2.95 -13.62
N ALA A 37 2.01 2.19 -13.57
CA ALA A 37 2.17 0.93 -14.30
C ALA A 37 1.08 -0.08 -13.90
N LEU A 38 0.81 -0.27 -12.60
CA LEU A 38 -0.23 -1.20 -12.14
C LEU A 38 -1.64 -0.69 -12.48
N GLN A 39 -1.85 0.64 -12.52
CA GLN A 39 -3.12 1.20 -12.97
C GLN A 39 -3.35 0.98 -14.47
N THR A 40 -2.30 0.98 -15.28
CA THR A 40 -2.40 0.88 -16.75
C THR A 40 -2.32 -0.56 -17.27
N GLU A 41 -1.47 -1.40 -16.68
CA GLU A 41 -1.14 -2.73 -17.18
C GLU A 41 -2.10 -3.82 -16.66
N LEU A 42 -2.68 -3.64 -15.47
CA LEU A 42 -3.65 -4.59 -14.95
C LEU A 42 -4.99 -4.46 -15.68
N SER A 43 -5.67 -5.59 -15.87
CA SER A 43 -7.02 -5.65 -16.41
C SER A 43 -7.89 -6.56 -15.52
N PRO A 44 -8.93 -6.03 -14.83
CA PRO A 44 -9.32 -4.62 -14.73
C PRO A 44 -8.25 -3.68 -14.12
N ALA A 45 -8.40 -2.38 -14.36
CA ALA A 45 -7.36 -1.39 -14.02
C ALA A 45 -7.13 -1.23 -12.51
N GLY A 46 -5.87 -1.32 -12.07
CA GLY A 46 -5.44 -1.06 -10.68
C GLY A 46 -6.22 -1.88 -9.65
N TRP A 47 -6.79 -1.20 -8.65
CA TRP A 47 -7.50 -1.86 -7.55
C TRP A 47 -8.80 -2.58 -7.93
N LEU A 48 -9.29 -2.41 -9.16
CA LEU A 48 -10.40 -3.20 -9.67
C LEU A 48 -9.99 -4.64 -10.00
N SER A 49 -8.72 -4.90 -10.33
CA SER A 49 -8.22 -6.26 -10.51
C SER A 49 -7.91 -6.92 -9.17
N SER A 50 -8.23 -8.20 -9.06
CA SER A 50 -7.80 -9.01 -7.92
C SER A 50 -6.29 -9.27 -7.90
N ASP A 51 -5.60 -9.14 -9.02
CA ASP A 51 -4.16 -9.39 -9.12
C ASP A 51 -3.34 -8.34 -8.35
N ILE A 52 -3.93 -7.16 -8.12
CA ILE A 52 -3.33 -6.11 -7.29
C ILE A 52 -2.98 -6.60 -5.88
N ILE A 53 -3.73 -7.59 -5.38
CA ILE A 53 -3.55 -8.16 -4.04
C ILE A 53 -2.15 -8.77 -3.94
N GLY A 54 -1.73 -9.54 -4.95
CA GLY A 54 -0.40 -10.16 -4.99
C GLY A 54 0.69 -9.10 -5.04
N HIS A 55 0.55 -8.10 -5.92
CA HIS A 55 1.51 -7.00 -6.03
C HIS A 55 1.68 -6.21 -4.73
N TYR A 56 0.57 -5.92 -4.04
CA TYR A 56 0.62 -5.25 -2.75
C TYR A 56 1.28 -6.12 -1.68
N VAL A 57 0.98 -7.41 -1.63
CA VAL A 57 1.57 -8.33 -0.64
C VAL A 57 3.08 -8.50 -0.87
N ASP A 58 3.53 -8.60 -2.13
CA ASP A 58 4.95 -8.65 -2.47
C ASP A 58 5.68 -7.37 -2.04
N PHE A 59 5.09 -6.20 -2.29
CA PHE A 59 5.64 -4.92 -1.86
C PHE A 59 5.67 -4.80 -0.34
N ALA A 60 4.58 -5.11 0.35
CA ALA A 60 4.52 -5.10 1.82
C ALA A 60 5.57 -6.04 2.43
N THR A 61 5.75 -7.23 1.86
CA THR A 61 6.75 -8.21 2.31
C THR A 61 8.17 -7.67 2.17
N LEU A 62 8.50 -7.02 1.05
CA LEU A 62 9.77 -6.31 0.89
C LEU A 62 9.95 -5.25 2.00
N VAL A 63 8.96 -4.39 2.20
CA VAL A 63 9.04 -3.31 3.20
C VAL A 63 9.24 -3.87 4.61
N PHE A 64 8.59 -4.98 4.96
CA PHE A 64 8.83 -5.68 6.23
C PHE A 64 10.26 -6.22 6.33
N HIS A 65 10.80 -6.82 5.27
CA HIS A 65 12.18 -7.31 5.28
C HIS A 65 13.20 -6.18 5.43
N GLU A 66 13.03 -5.07 4.71
CA GLU A 66 13.96 -3.95 4.75
C GLU A 66 13.91 -3.20 6.09
N PHE A 67 12.70 -2.86 6.57
CA PHE A 67 12.56 -1.93 7.69
C PHE A 67 12.03 -2.56 8.99
N GLY A 68 11.64 -3.83 8.95
CA GLY A 68 11.04 -4.59 10.06
C GLY A 68 11.80 -4.54 11.37
N GLN A 69 13.13 -4.65 11.30
CA GLN A 69 13.99 -4.67 12.48
C GLN A 69 14.14 -3.30 13.17
N LYS A 70 13.72 -2.21 12.51
CA LYS A 70 13.88 -0.83 13.00
C LYS A 70 12.57 -0.19 13.46
N LEU A 71 11.43 -0.84 13.28
CA LEU A 71 10.11 -0.24 13.41
C LEU A 71 9.15 -1.08 14.25
N ASP A 72 8.51 -0.43 15.22
CA ASP A 72 7.53 -1.05 16.11
C ASP A 72 6.09 -1.01 15.57
N TYR A 73 5.75 0.02 14.76
CA TYR A 73 4.36 0.36 14.43
C TYR A 73 4.13 0.50 12.93
N TRP A 74 3.01 -0.07 12.48
CA TRP A 74 2.69 -0.26 11.07
C TRP A 74 1.21 0.01 10.79
N THR A 75 0.94 0.59 9.62
CA THR A 75 -0.38 0.62 9.01
C THR A 75 -0.27 0.14 7.55
N THR A 76 -1.17 -0.73 7.12
CA THR A 76 -1.18 -1.24 5.75
C THR A 76 -1.68 -0.18 4.77
N PHE A 77 -2.81 0.46 5.10
CA PHE A 77 -3.50 1.42 4.25
C PHE A 77 -3.84 2.66 5.07
N ASN A 78 -3.53 3.85 4.55
CA ASN A 78 -4.11 5.08 5.07
C ASN A 78 -5.56 5.24 4.58
N GLU A 79 -6.48 5.54 5.51
CA GLU A 79 -7.85 5.99 5.21
C GLU A 79 -8.54 5.29 4.02
N PRO A 80 -8.80 3.97 4.12
CA PRO A 80 -9.34 3.20 3.00
C PRO A 80 -10.68 3.74 2.49
N TYR A 81 -11.55 4.24 3.37
CA TYR A 81 -12.82 4.83 2.95
C TYR A 81 -12.62 6.00 1.99
N SER A 82 -11.69 6.91 2.31
CA SER A 82 -11.43 8.13 1.52
C SER A 82 -10.99 7.79 0.11
N PHE A 83 -9.95 6.98 -0.09
CA PHE A 83 -9.43 6.72 -1.44
C PHE A 83 -10.38 5.83 -2.26
N VAL A 84 -11.10 4.89 -1.63
CA VAL A 84 -12.03 4.05 -2.37
C VAL A 84 -13.23 4.84 -2.85
N THR A 85 -13.88 5.60 -1.97
CA THR A 85 -15.06 6.38 -2.34
C THR A 85 -14.72 7.51 -3.31
N GLN A 86 -13.61 8.20 -3.11
CA GLN A 86 -13.23 9.34 -3.94
C GLN A 86 -12.52 8.94 -5.23
N GLY A 87 -11.84 7.79 -5.28
CA GLY A 87 -11.18 7.28 -6.48
C GLY A 87 -12.09 6.46 -7.41
N TYR A 88 -13.09 5.78 -6.85
CA TYR A 88 -13.93 4.80 -7.58
C TYR A 88 -15.43 5.03 -7.49
N GLY A 89 -15.88 6.02 -6.71
CA GLY A 89 -17.28 6.43 -6.59
C GLY A 89 -17.52 7.84 -7.13
N THR A 90 -17.00 8.86 -6.43
CA THR A 90 -17.19 10.27 -6.82
C THR A 90 -16.20 10.74 -7.88
N GLY A 91 -15.06 10.08 -8.02
CA GLY A 91 -13.99 10.42 -8.97
C GLY A 91 -13.22 11.70 -8.65
N VAL A 92 -13.38 12.26 -7.45
CA VAL A 92 -12.66 13.47 -7.01
C VAL A 92 -11.15 13.23 -6.88
N HIS A 93 -10.75 12.01 -6.51
CA HIS A 93 -9.34 11.61 -6.41
C HIS A 93 -8.98 10.64 -7.54
N ALA A 94 -7.68 10.44 -7.76
CA ALA A 94 -7.20 9.39 -8.65
C ALA A 94 -7.74 8.00 -8.21
N PRO A 95 -8.07 7.09 -9.16
CA PRO A 95 -7.93 7.24 -10.62
C PRO A 95 -9.08 7.99 -11.31
N GLY A 96 -10.05 8.52 -10.56
CA GLY A 96 -11.12 9.35 -11.12
C GLY A 96 -12.28 8.57 -11.76
N PHE A 97 -12.48 7.31 -11.38
CA PHE A 97 -13.59 6.51 -11.88
C PHE A 97 -14.93 6.94 -11.26
N THR A 98 -15.96 7.00 -12.09
CA THR A 98 -17.33 7.40 -11.73
C THR A 98 -18.35 6.51 -12.43
N GLY A 99 -19.62 6.60 -12.02
CA GLY A 99 -20.75 6.01 -12.76
C GLY A 99 -20.90 4.49 -12.63
N SER A 100 -20.20 3.85 -11.70
CA SER A 100 -20.35 2.43 -11.39
C SER A 100 -20.94 2.22 -10.01
N ASP A 101 -22.01 1.43 -9.92
CA ASP A 101 -22.65 1.08 -8.66
C ASP A 101 -21.85 0.04 -7.85
N THR A 102 -20.84 -0.60 -8.48
CA THR A 102 -20.12 -1.73 -7.88
C THR A 102 -18.63 -1.49 -7.66
N ASN A 103 -18.01 -0.50 -8.32
CA ASN A 103 -16.55 -0.33 -8.29
C ASN A 103 -16.01 -0.11 -6.87
N THR A 104 -16.68 0.72 -6.06
CA THR A 104 -16.28 0.96 -4.66
C THR A 104 -16.27 -0.34 -3.86
N TYR A 105 -17.28 -1.20 -4.01
CA TYR A 105 -17.34 -2.49 -3.32
C TYR A 105 -16.27 -3.47 -3.79
N VAL A 106 -16.00 -3.54 -5.11
CA VAL A 106 -14.94 -4.40 -5.67
C VAL A 106 -13.58 -3.98 -5.11
N VAL A 107 -13.29 -2.68 -5.13
CA VAL A 107 -12.03 -2.13 -4.61
C VAL A 107 -11.92 -2.35 -3.11
N THR A 108 -12.98 -2.09 -2.34
CA THR A 108 -12.99 -2.38 -0.90
C THR A 108 -12.71 -3.85 -0.63
N HIS A 109 -13.30 -4.76 -1.40
CA HIS A 109 -13.07 -6.19 -1.25
C HIS A 109 -11.61 -6.58 -1.49
N ASN A 110 -11.01 -6.10 -2.59
CA ASN A 110 -9.61 -6.37 -2.91
C ASN A 110 -8.66 -5.77 -1.86
N LEU A 111 -8.92 -4.54 -1.42
CA LEU A 111 -8.18 -3.86 -0.36
C LEU A 111 -8.19 -4.66 0.95
N LEU A 112 -9.37 -5.09 1.42
CA LEU A 112 -9.50 -5.84 2.67
C LEU A 112 -8.76 -7.18 2.60
N ARG A 113 -8.79 -7.85 1.44
CA ARG A 113 -8.01 -9.08 1.21
C ARG A 113 -6.51 -8.80 1.21
N ALA A 114 -6.06 -7.74 0.55
CA ALA A 114 -4.66 -7.32 0.53
C ALA A 114 -4.16 -6.96 1.94
N HIS A 115 -4.97 -6.26 2.74
CA HIS A 115 -4.70 -5.99 4.15
C HIS A 115 -4.51 -7.29 4.94
N ALA A 116 -5.48 -8.20 4.86
CA ALA A 116 -5.45 -9.44 5.63
C ALA A 116 -4.22 -10.29 5.29
N LEU A 117 -3.87 -10.42 4.00
CA LEU A 117 -2.71 -11.18 3.56
C LEU A 117 -1.38 -10.51 3.94
N ALA A 118 -1.29 -9.18 3.87
CA ALA A 118 -0.10 -8.47 4.34
C ALA A 118 0.07 -8.61 5.86
N VAL A 119 -1.00 -8.56 6.65
CA VAL A 119 -0.95 -8.83 8.09
C VAL A 119 -0.53 -10.27 8.38
N GLN A 120 -0.97 -11.24 7.56
CA GLN A 120 -0.49 -12.62 7.68
C GLN A 120 1.02 -12.69 7.44
N LYS A 121 1.53 -12.04 6.38
CA LYS A 121 2.98 -11.96 6.11
C LYS A 121 3.76 -11.26 7.20
N PHE A 122 3.23 -10.19 7.77
CA PHE A 122 3.82 -9.52 8.91
C PHE A 122 4.00 -10.46 10.10
N ARG A 123 2.97 -11.26 10.42
CA ARG A 123 3.02 -12.23 11.53
C ARG A 123 3.96 -13.41 11.28
N GLU A 124 4.24 -13.75 10.02
CA GLU A 124 5.26 -14.74 9.67
C GLU A 124 6.69 -14.20 9.88
N PHE A 125 6.87 -12.87 9.83
CA PHE A 125 8.14 -12.18 10.04
C PHE A 125 8.41 -11.81 11.52
N SER A 126 7.34 -11.65 12.30
CA SER A 126 7.37 -11.20 13.71
C SER A 126 7.83 -12.27 14.69
#